data_AF-A0A7X1E559-F1
#
_entry.id   AF-A0A7X1E559-F1
#
_cell.length_a   1.000
_cell.length_b   1.000
_cell.length_c   1.000
_cell.angle_alpha   90.00
_cell.angle_beta   90.00
_cell.angle_gamma   90.00
#
_symmetry.space_group_name_H-M   'P 1'
#
loop_
_entity.id
_entity.type
_entity.pdbx_description
1 polymer ?
#
loop_
_entity_poly.entity_id
_entity_poly.type
_entity_poly.pdbx_seq_one_letter_code
_entity_poly.pdbx_strand_id
1 'polypeptide(L)' 'MRDLDYVVGEHIWNFADFRTAQNFARVGGNKKGAFSRERQPKMVAHFVRKVWAEPRYEA' A
#
# COMPACT_ATOMS: atom_id res chain seq x y z
N MET A 1 2.55 -15.56 2.47
CA MET A 1 2.27 -14.83 3.74
C MET A 1 0.81 -15.04 4.14
N ARG A 2 -0.15 -14.91 3.20
CA ARG A 2 -1.56 -15.26 3.45
C ARG A 2 -1.81 -16.75 3.78
N ASP A 3 -0.89 -17.65 3.42
CA ASP A 3 -0.94 -19.09 3.78
C ASP A 3 -0.33 -19.41 5.16
N LEU A 4 0.13 -18.39 5.90
CA LEU A 4 0.66 -18.57 7.26
C LEU A 4 -0.45 -18.25 8.25
N ASP A 5 -0.95 -19.28 8.94
CA ASP A 5 -2.11 -19.17 9.83
C ASP A 5 -1.88 -18.21 11.01
N TYR A 6 -0.62 -18.06 11.44
CA TYR A 6 -0.24 -17.16 12.53
C TYR A 6 -0.11 -15.68 12.09
N VAL A 7 -0.19 -15.38 10.79
CA VAL A 7 -0.20 -13.99 10.29
C VAL A 7 -1.65 -13.57 10.08
N VAL A 8 -2.17 -12.69 10.95
CA VAL A 8 -3.61 -12.36 10.97
C VAL A 8 -4.02 -11.16 10.10
N GLY A 9 -3.07 -10.36 9.61
CA GLY A 9 -3.37 -9.17 8.83
C GLY A 9 -2.18 -8.56 8.10
N GLU A 10 -2.48 -7.70 7.13
CA GLU A 10 -1.50 -7.01 6.29
C GLU A 10 -1.90 -5.55 6.17
N HIS A 11 -0.99 -4.62 6.49
CA HIS A 11 -1.21 -3.18 6.33
C HIS A 11 -0.09 -2.59 5.47
N ILE A 12 -0.46 -2.03 4.32
CA ILE A 12 0.51 -1.49 3.35
C ILE A 12 0.99 -0.11 3.79
N TRP A 13 2.31 0.11 3.70
CA TRP A 13 2.91 1.44 3.83
C TRP A 13 3.26 2.02 2.47
N ASN A 14 2.73 3.17 2.05
CA ASN A 14 1.68 4.00 2.67
C ASN A 14 0.42 3.96 1.81
N PHE A 15 -0.70 4.44 2.34
CA PHE A 15 -1.88 4.70 1.52
C PHE A 15 -1.55 5.63 0.35
N ALA A 16 -0.96 6.81 0.60
CA ALA A 16 -0.65 7.78 -0.45
C ALA A 16 0.75 8.38 -0.30
N ASP A 17 1.30 8.92 -1.40
CA ASP A 17 2.54 9.68 -1.34
C ASP A 17 2.38 10.91 -0.43
N PHE A 18 3.42 11.23 0.35
CA PHE A 18 3.37 12.31 1.33
C PHE A 18 4.69 13.08 1.44
N ARG A 19 4.64 14.30 1.99
CA ARG A 19 5.82 15.16 2.14
C ARG A 19 6.70 14.69 3.30
N THR A 20 8.00 14.79 3.10
CA THR A 20 9.02 14.59 4.13
C THR A 20 10.01 15.77 4.10
N ALA A 21 10.90 15.86 5.08
CA ALA A 21 12.08 16.70 4.97
C ALA A 21 12.89 16.34 3.70
N GLN A 22 13.63 17.32 3.18
CA GLN A 22 14.48 17.14 2.02
C GLN A 22 15.63 16.19 2.36
N ASN A 23 15.88 15.23 1.48
CA ASN A 23 16.94 14.23 1.58
C ASN A 23 17.16 13.64 0.18
N PHE A 24 18.40 13.27 -0.17
CA PHE A 24 18.73 12.59 -1.43
C PHE A 24 17.86 11.35 -1.69
N ALA A 25 17.45 10.62 -0.64
CA ALA A 25 16.60 9.43 -0.76
C ALA A 25 15.10 9.74 -0.90
N ARG A 26 14.69 11.01 -0.93
CA ARG A 26 13.28 11.46 -0.89
C ARG A 26 12.98 12.37 -2.08
N VAL A 27 12.54 11.76 -3.18
CA VAL A 27 12.20 12.45 -4.43
C VAL A 27 10.89 13.24 -4.27
N GLY A 28 10.99 14.49 -3.83
CA GLY A 28 9.83 15.34 -3.56
C GLY A 28 8.92 14.82 -2.44
N GLY A 29 9.48 14.02 -1.52
CA GLY A 29 8.76 13.35 -0.43
C GLY A 29 8.91 11.83 -0.42
N ASN A 30 8.03 11.14 0.30
CA ASN A 30 7.93 9.68 0.28
C ASN A 30 7.00 9.22 -0.85
N LYS A 31 7.53 8.34 -1.72
CA LYS A 31 6.84 7.80 -2.91
C LYS A 31 6.35 6.34 -2.76
N LYS A 32 6.32 5.83 -1.53
CA LYS A 32 5.85 4.48 -1.19
C LYS A 32 4.31 4.37 -1.15
N GLY A 33 3.57 5.40 -1.53
CA GLY A 33 2.11 5.36 -1.54
C GLY A 33 1.57 4.39 -2.59
N ALA A 34 0.53 3.62 -2.25
CA ALA A 34 -0.27 2.90 -3.24
C ALA A 34 -1.01 3.86 -4.20
N PHE A 35 -1.33 5.05 -3.70
CA PHE A 35 -1.87 6.17 -4.45
C PHE A 35 -0.86 7.32 -4.56
N SER A 36 -1.02 8.17 -5.57
CA SER A 36 -0.35 9.48 -5.60
C SER A 36 -0.86 10.38 -4.47
N ARG A 37 -0.20 11.53 -4.26
CA ARG A 37 -0.64 12.51 -3.26
C ARG A 37 -2.01 13.10 -3.62
N GLU A 38 -2.36 13.16 -4.90
CA GLU A 38 -3.67 13.59 -5.42
C GLU A 38 -4.67 12.42 -5.52
N ARG A 39 -4.35 11.30 -4.85
CA ARG A 39 -5.19 10.09 -4.73
C ARG A 39 -5.46 9.38 -6.06
N GLN A 40 -4.59 9.58 -7.04
CA GLN A 40 -4.63 8.80 -8.27
C GLN A 40 -4.04 7.40 -8.04
N PRO A 41 -4.70 6.32 -8.49
CA PRO A 41 -4.22 4.96 -8.24
C PRO A 41 -2.95 4.69 -9.04
N LYS A 42 -1.95 4.07 -8.40
CA LYS A 42 -0.83 3.42 -9.10
C LYS A 42 -1.21 1.98 -9.42
N MET A 43 -0.40 1.29 -10.22
CA MET A 43 -0.61 -0.12 -10.57
C MET A 43 -0.82 -1.03 -9.34
N VAL A 44 -0.07 -0.78 -8.25
CA VAL A 44 -0.20 -1.56 -7.01
C VAL A 44 -1.59 -1.45 -6.37
N ALA A 45 -2.29 -0.31 -6.50
CA ALA A 45 -3.64 -0.16 -5.95
C ALA A 45 -4.63 -1.13 -6.64
N HIS A 46 -4.49 -1.33 -7.95
CA HIS A 46 -5.31 -2.29 -8.70
C HIS A 46 -4.98 -3.74 -8.31
N PHE A 47 -3.70 -4.06 -8.16
CA PHE A 47 -3.26 -5.38 -7.71
C PHE A 47 -3.81 -5.72 -6.32
N VAL A 48 -3.62 -4.81 -5.37
CA VAL A 48 -4.06 -4.98 -3.98
C VAL A 48 -5.58 -5.12 -3.90
N ARG A 49 -6.33 -4.31 -4.66
CA ARG A 49 -7.79 -4.46 -4.76
C ARG A 49 -8.19 -5.87 -5.21
N LYS A 50 -7.51 -6.44 -6.20
CA LYS A 50 -7.79 -7.80 -6.68
C LYS A 50 -7.54 -8.84 -5.59
N VAL A 51 -6.38 -8.78 -4.93
CA VAL A 51 -5.99 -9.76 -3.90
C VAL A 51 -6.86 -9.66 -2.64
N TRP A 52 -7.21 -8.45 -2.21
CA TRP A 52 -8.03 -8.23 -1.02
C TRP A 52 -9.54 -8.40 -1.25
N ALA A 53 -9.99 -8.43 -2.51
CA ALA A 53 -11.38 -8.77 -2.83
C ALA A 53 -11.71 -10.24 -2.51
N GLU A 54 -10.69 -11.11 -2.47
CA GLU A 54 -10.83 -12.49 -2.02
C GLU A 54 -10.81 -12.54 -0.48
N PRO A 55 -11.91 -12.95 0.17
CA PRO A 55 -11.99 -13.04 1.62
C PRO A 55 -11.02 -14.12 2.13
N ARG A 56 -10.30 -13.79 3.20
CA ARG A 56 -9.34 -14.71 3.83
C ARG A 56 -9.96 -15.55 4.95
N TYR A 57 -11.06 -15.05 5.52
CA TYR A 57 -11.84 -15.73 6.54
C TYR A 57 -13.30 -15.74 6.07
N GLU A 58 -14.04 -16.80 6.41
CA GLU A 58 -15.48 -16.84 6.20
C GLU A 58 -16.14 -15.72 7.02
N ALA A 59 -17.20 -15.12 6.46
CA ALA A 59 -17.91 -13.97 7.05
C ALA A 59 -18.89 -14.41 8.14
#